data_AF-A0A838PVU1-F1
#
_entry.id   AF-A0A838PVU1-F1
#
_cell.length_a   1.000
_cell.length_b   1.000
_cell.length_c   1.000
_cell.angle_alpha   90.00
_cell.angle_beta   90.00
_cell.angle_gamma   90.00
#
_symmetry.space_group_name_H-M   'P 1'
#
loop_
_entity.id
_entity.type
_entity.pdbx_description
1 polymer ?
#
loop_
_entity_poly.entity_id
_entity_poly.type
_entity_poly.pdbx_seq_one_letter_code
_entity_poly.pdbx_strand_id
1 'polypeptide(L)' 'YWDAAILEAGRALGCDRVLSEDLSDGEDYAGVRVENPFGSR' A
#
# COMPACT_ATOMS: atom_id res chain seq x y z
N TYR A 1 -1.65 -3.07 -13.15
CA TYR A 1 -0.71 -4.20 -13.29
C TYR A 1 0.43 -4.06 -12.29
N TRP A 2 1.20 -2.98 -12.33
CA TRP A 2 2.32 -2.75 -11.40
C TRP A 2 1.89 -2.55 -9.95
N ASP A 3 0.82 -1.79 -9.72
CA ASP A 3 0.30 -1.54 -8.36
C ASP A 3 -0.04 -2.84 -7.64
N ALA A 4 -0.77 -3.73 -8.32
CA ALA A 4 -1.13 -5.03 -7.80
C ALA A 4 0.10 -5.90 -7.52
N ALA A 5 1.14 -5.84 -8.35
CA ALA A 5 2.38 -6.58 -8.12
C ALA A 5 3.14 -6.08 -6.88
N ILE A 6 3.17 -4.75 -6.65
CA ILE A 6 3.79 -4.15 -5.46
C ILE A 6 3.01 -4.55 -4.20
N LEU A 7 1.68 -4.45 -4.24
CA LEU A 7 0.80 -4.83 -3.13
C LEU A 7 0.95 -6.32 -2.79
N GLU A 8 0.95 -7.20 -3.78
CA GLU A 8 1.12 -8.64 -3.56
C GLU A 8 2.53 -9.00 -3.07
N ALA A 9 3.57 -8.31 -3.53
CA ALA A 9 4.92 -8.50 -2.99
C ALA A 9 4.99 -8.09 -1.51
N GLY A 10 4.42 -6.95 -1.14
CA GLY A 10 4.31 -6.52 0.26
C GLY A 10 3.57 -7.54 1.12
N ARG A 11 2.39 -7.99 0.65
CA ARG A 11 1.59 -9.02 1.33
C ARG A 11 2.36 -10.33 1.49
N ALA A 12 3.04 -10.80 0.45
CA ALA A 12 3.80 -12.05 0.46
C ALA A 12 5.00 -12.00 1.41
N LEU A 13 5.58 -10.80 1.63
CA LEU A 13 6.66 -10.56 2.58
C LEU A 13 6.16 -10.27 4.01
N GLY A 14 4.83 -10.21 4.22
CA GLY A 14 4.21 -9.97 5.52
C GLY A 14 4.19 -8.50 5.94
N CYS A 15 4.31 -7.57 4.99
CA CYS A 15 4.08 -6.16 5.25
C CYS A 15 2.58 -5.91 5.48
N ASP A 16 2.27 -5.09 6.47
CA ASP A 16 0.94 -4.58 6.79
C ASP A 16 0.64 -3.24 6.09
N ARG A 17 1.66 -2.56 5.57
CA ARG A 17 1.54 -1.24 4.93
C ARG A 17 2.41 -1.10 3.69
N VAL A 18 1.91 -0.35 2.69
CA VAL A 18 2.68 0.14 1.53
C VAL A 18 2.60 1.65 1.49
N LEU A 19 3.77 2.31 1.44
CA LEU A 19 3.84 3.76 1.30
C LEU A 19 3.71 4.15 -0.17
N SER A 20 2.73 4.97 -0.51
CA SER A 20 2.54 5.45 -1.88
C SER A 20 1.77 6.76 -1.92
N GLU A 21 2.23 7.71 -2.73
CA GLU A 21 1.49 8.93 -3.03
C GLU A 21 0.47 8.76 -4.16
N ASP A 22 0.67 7.75 -5.00
CA ASP A 22 -0.12 7.49 -6.20
C ASP A 22 -1.32 6.57 -5.94
N LEU A 23 -1.23 5.73 -4.91
CA LEU A 23 -2.34 4.86 -4.49
C LEU A 23 -3.30 5.58 -3.56
N SER A 24 -4.55 5.10 -3.53
CA SER A 24 -5.59 5.66 -2.67
C SER A 24 -5.22 5.52 -1.19
N ASP A 25 -4.97 6.66 -0.54
CA ASP A 25 -4.60 6.70 0.87
C ASP A 25 -5.67 6.06 1.75
N GLY A 26 -5.23 5.18 2.65
CA GLY A 26 -6.09 4.46 3.57
C GLY A 26 -6.85 3.27 2.98
N GLU A 27 -6.70 2.96 1.70
CA GLU A 27 -7.28 1.76 1.10
C GLU A 27 -6.60 0.49 1.63
N ASP A 28 -7.38 -0.58 1.82
CA ASP A 28 -6.88 -1.90 2.25
C ASP A 28 -6.98 -2.89 1.10
N TYR A 29 -5.82 -3.41 0.69
CA TYR A 29 -5.72 -4.46 -0.32
C TYR A 29 -5.32 -5.76 0.33
N ALA A 30 -6.32 -6.56 0.71
CA ALA A 30 -6.14 -7.90 1.28
C ALA A 30 -5.21 -7.92 2.51
N GLY A 31 -5.37 -6.94 3.40
CA GLY A 31 -4.59 -6.77 4.63
C GLY A 31 -3.34 -5.90 4.49
N VAL A 32 -3.07 -5.34 3.30
CA VAL A 32 -2.01 -4.35 3.08
C VAL A 32 -2.66 -2.98 2.94
N ARG A 33 -2.43 -2.10 3.92
CA ARG A 33 -2.97 -0.74 3.91
C ARG A 33 -2.05 0.24 3.20
N VAL A 34 -2.59 1.03 2.30
CA VAL A 34 -1.86 2.14 1.68
C VAL A 34 -1.79 3.32 2.65
N GLU A 35 -0.61 3.92 2.77
CA GLU A 35 -0.41 5.19 3.47
C GLU A 35 0.34 6.16 2.57
N ASN A 36 -0.20 7.35 2.37
CA ASN A 36 0.49 8.43 1.69
C ASN A 36 1.40 9.18 2.68
N PRO A 37 2.74 9.07 2.55
CA PRO A 37 3.68 9.68 3.51
C PRO A 37 3.74 11.21 3.42
N PHE A 38 3.09 11.81 2.43
CA PHE A 38 3.00 13.26 2.23
C PHE A 38 1.62 13.83 2.61
N GLY A 39 0.69 12.99 3.08
CA GLY A 39 -0.59 13.41 3.63
C GLY A 39 -0.41 14.35 4.83
N SER A 40 -1.37 15.24 5.06
CA SER A 40 -1.34 16.15 6.20
C SER A 40 -1.31 15.36 7.51
N ARG A 41 -0.24 15.53 8.29
CA ARG A 41 -0.12 14.96 9.64
C ARG A 41 -1.05 15.65 10.64
#